data_AF-A0A2T0UZW9-F1
#
_entry.id   AF-A0A2T0UZW9-F1
#
_cell.length_a   1.000
_cell.length_b   1.000
_cell.length_c   1.000
_cell.angle_alpha   90.00
_cell.angle_beta   90.00
_cell.angle_gamma   90.00
#
_symmetry.space_group_name_H-M   'P 1'
#
loop_
_entity.id
_entity.type
_entity.pdbx_description
1 polymer ?
#
loop_
_entity_poly.entity_id
_entity_poly.type
_entity_poly.pdbx_seq_one_letter_code
_entity_poly.pdbx_strand_id
1 'polypeptide(L)'
;MATPATSTFMLFRGIDVELNRCSPATRQAITADIDAANPLVDLEALEERTTGEAAGVDIEDALCELRSHLHEHFLQRKLVRLYER
;
A
#
# COMPACT_ATOMS: atom_id res chain seq x y z
N MET A 1 -4.90 36.51 22.88
CA MET A 1 -4.96 35.04 23.02
C MET A 1 -6.26 34.60 22.36
N ALA A 2 -6.19 33.92 21.21
CA ALA A 2 -7.38 33.47 20.50
C ALA A 2 -7.93 32.22 21.19
N THR A 3 -9.13 32.32 21.76
CA THR A 3 -9.89 31.18 22.26
C THR A 3 -10.30 30.32 21.06
N PRO A 4 -9.95 29.02 21.00
CA PRO A 4 -10.41 28.18 19.91
C PRO A 4 -11.94 28.06 20.01
N ALA A 5 -12.64 28.35 18.92
CA ALA A 5 -14.07 28.15 18.85
C ALA A 5 -14.35 26.67 19.10
N THR A 6 -14.95 26.36 20.26
CA THR A 6 -15.34 25.00 20.62
C THR A 6 -16.37 24.51 19.61
N SER A 7 -15.95 23.70 18.64
CA SER A 7 -16.85 23.08 17.68
C SER A 7 -17.92 22.29 18.44
N THR A 8 -19.14 22.82 18.46
CA THR A 8 -20.27 22.27 19.22
C THR A 8 -20.74 20.91 18.68
N PHE A 9 -20.56 20.68 17.38
CA PHE A 9 -20.92 19.44 16.69
C PHE A 9 -19.67 18.81 16.06
N MET A 10 -19.52 17.50 16.21
CA MET A 10 -18.47 16.70 15.54
C MET A 10 -19.06 15.42 14.96
N LEU A 11 -18.57 15.03 13.79
CA LEU A 11 -18.92 13.75 13.18
C LEU A 11 -18.14 12.62 13.88
N PHE A 12 -18.85 11.75 14.58
CA PHE A 12 -18.29 10.59 15.24
C PHE A 12 -18.97 9.33 14.73
N ARG A 13 -18.21 8.44 14.07
CA ARG A 13 -18.71 7.19 13.46
C ARG A 13 -19.93 7.38 12.54
N GLY A 14 -19.94 8.49 11.79
CA GLY A 14 -21.02 8.82 10.84
C GLY A 14 -22.25 9.47 11.47
N ILE A 15 -22.20 9.85 12.75
CA ILE A 15 -23.27 10.55 13.45
C ILE A 15 -22.76 11.94 13.87
N ASP A 16 -23.56 12.98 13.62
CA ASP A 16 -23.30 14.31 14.15
C ASP A 16 -23.60 14.34 15.65
N VAL A 17 -22.55 14.48 16.46
CA VAL A 17 -22.63 14.49 17.92
C VAL A 17 -22.46 15.91 18.44
N GLU A 18 -23.45 16.36 19.20
CA GLU A 18 -23.40 17.64 19.91
C GLU A 18 -22.64 17.49 21.24
N LEU A 19 -21.36 17.85 21.25
CA LEU A 19 -20.46 17.62 22.38
C LEU A 19 -20.91 18.33 23.66
N ASN A 20 -21.62 19.45 23.54
CA ASN A 20 -22.15 20.23 24.68
C ASN A 20 -23.26 19.49 25.44
N ARG A 21 -23.93 18.52 24.80
CA ARG A 21 -24.99 17.71 25.42
C ARG A 21 -24.48 16.37 25.93
N CYS A 22 -23.24 16.00 25.59
CA CYS A 22 -22.58 14.81 26.10
C CYS A 22 -22.01 15.02 27.51
N SER A 23 -21.90 13.94 28.28
CA SER A 23 -21.19 13.95 29.56
C SER A 23 -19.70 14.24 29.35
N PRO A 24 -18.97 14.78 30.36
CA PRO A 24 -17.54 15.05 30.26
C PRO A 24 -16.73 13.80 29.88
N ALA A 25 -17.08 12.64 30.45
CA ALA A 25 -16.42 11.37 30.15
C ALA A 25 -16.64 10.94 28.69
N THR A 26 -17.86 11.11 28.17
CA THR A 26 -18.20 10.79 26.78
C THR A 26 -17.48 11.71 25.80
N ARG A 27 -17.40 13.02 26.12
CA ARG A 27 -16.66 13.99 25.31
C ARG A 27 -15.18 13.62 25.21
N GLN A 28 -14.57 13.28 26.34
CA GLN A 28 -13.16 12.90 26.39
C GLN A 28 -12.88 11.59 25.63
N ALA A 29 -13.78 10.62 25.70
CA ALA A 29 -13.68 9.38 24.94
C ALA A 29 -13.78 9.60 23.43
N ILE A 30 -14.72 10.45 22.97
CA ILE A 30 -14.88 10.78 21.54
C ILE A 30 -13.65 11.51 21.02
N THR A 31 -13.15 12.51 21.75
CA THR A 31 -11.94 13.24 21.34
C THR A 31 -10.73 12.32 21.28
N ALA A 32 -10.55 11.42 22.26
CA ALA A 32 -9.44 10.47 22.25
C ALA A 32 -9.49 9.45 21.09
N ASP A 33 -10.69 9.03 20.67
CA ASP A 33 -10.88 8.09 19.54
C ASP A 33 -10.64 8.79 18.19
N ILE A 34 -10.92 10.09 18.08
CA ILE A 34 -10.62 10.89 16.88
C ILE A 34 -9.13 11.22 16.79
N ASP A 35 -8.50 11.53 17.93
CA ASP A 35 -7.06 11.81 18.01
C ASP A 35 -6.22 10.52 17.90
N ALA A 36 -6.83 9.35 18.06
CA ALA A 36 -6.18 8.09 17.78
C ALA A 36 -5.84 8.02 16.28
N ALA A 37 -4.56 7.76 15.98
CA ALA A 37 -4.07 7.66 14.60
C ALA A 37 -4.97 6.72 13.78
N ASN A 38 -5.38 7.17 12.59
CA ASN A 38 -6.26 6.41 11.72
C ASN A 38 -5.61 5.04 11.40
N PRO A 39 -6.19 3.92 11.87
CA PRO A 39 -5.58 2.59 11.72
C PRO A 39 -5.51 2.13 10.26
N LEU A 40 -6.22 2.81 9.34
CA LEU A 40 -6.15 2.53 7.91
C LEU A 40 -4.92 3.14 7.23
N VAL A 41 -4.28 4.15 7.83
CA VAL A 41 -3.10 4.81 7.24
C VAL A 41 -1.93 3.84 7.14
N ASP A 42 -1.72 3.02 8.18
CA ASP A 42 -0.66 2.02 8.18
C ASP A 42 -0.92 0.91 7.15
N LEU A 43 -2.19 0.59 6.88
CA LEU A 43 -2.58 -0.39 5.87
C LEU A 43 -2.39 0.16 4.45
N GLU A 44 -2.79 1.40 4.19
CA GLU A 44 -2.55 2.07 2.90
C GLU A 44 -1.06 2.15 2.58
N ALA A 45 -0.24 2.53 3.57
CA ALA A 45 1.21 2.58 3.42
C ALA A 45 1.83 1.18 3.21
N LEU A 46 1.25 0.13 3.82
CA LEU A 46 1.67 -1.24 3.60
C LEU A 46 1.34 -1.71 2.18
N GLU A 47 0.11 -1.45 1.71
CA GLU A 47 -0.36 -1.80 0.38
C GLU A 47 0.49 -1.15 -0.73
N GLU A 48 0.78 0.15 -0.59
CA GLU A 48 1.63 0.89 -1.53
C GLU A 48 3.02 0.26 -1.64
N ARG A 49 3.63 -0.07 -0.50
CA ARG A 49 4.95 -0.72 -0.45
C ARG A 49 4.94 -2.11 -1.10
N THR A 50 3.98 -2.96 -0.74
CA THR A 50 3.90 -4.32 -1.32
C THR A 50 3.59 -4.31 -2.81
N THR A 51 2.80 -3.34 -3.29
CA THR A 51 2.49 -3.20 -4.72
C THR A 51 3.73 -2.76 -5.49
N GLY A 52 4.52 -1.83 -4.94
CA GLY A 52 5.81 -1.42 -5.52
C GLY A 52 6.84 -2.54 -5.57
N GLU A 53 6.93 -3.35 -4.53
CA GLU A 53 7.85 -4.51 -4.47
C GLU A 53 7.43 -5.63 -5.44
N ALA A 54 6.13 -5.90 -5.59
CA ALA A 54 5.62 -6.89 -6.55
C ALA A 54 5.82 -6.45 -8.01
N ALA A 55 5.78 -5.14 -8.28
CA ALA A 55 6.10 -4.59 -9.60
C ALA A 55 7.61 -4.65 -9.93
N GLY A 56 8.47 -4.86 -8.93
CA GLY A 56 9.94 -4.91 -9.10
C GLY A 56 10.49 -6.24 -9.60
N VAL A 57 9.67 -7.30 -9.64
CA VAL A 57 10.03 -8.53 -10.34
C VAL A 57 9.65 -8.36 -11.80
N ASP A 58 10.60 -7.87 -12.60
CA ASP A 58 10.40 -7.73 -14.04
C ASP A 58 10.43 -9.13 -14.70
N ILE A 59 9.28 -9.78 -14.65
CA ILE A 59 9.06 -11.11 -15.23
C ILE A 59 9.39 -11.08 -16.74
N GLU A 60 9.17 -9.95 -17.42
CA GLU A 60 9.44 -9.82 -18.85
C GLU A 60 10.95 -9.84 -19.12
N ASP A 61 11.75 -9.16 -18.29
CA ASP A 61 13.21 -9.22 -18.37
C ASP A 61 13.73 -10.64 -18.15
N ALA A 62 13.24 -11.33 -17.11
CA ALA A 62 13.62 -12.72 -16.84
C ALA A 62 13.24 -13.67 -17.99
N LEU A 63 12.09 -13.47 -18.61
CA LEU A 63 11.65 -14.24 -19.79
C LEU A 63 12.48 -13.91 -21.03
N CYS A 64 12.87 -12.64 -21.22
CA CYS A 64 13.75 -12.22 -22.31
C CYS A 64 15.15 -12.84 -22.20
N GLU A 65 15.72 -12.86 -20.99
CA GLU A 65 17.00 -13.53 -20.72
C GLU A 65 16.92 -15.03 -21.01
N LEU A 66 15.89 -15.71 -20.49
CA LEU A 66 15.68 -17.14 -20.71
C LEU A 66 15.54 -17.47 -22.21
N ARG A 67 14.77 -16.67 -22.96
CA ARG A 67 14.61 -16.84 -24.41
C ARG A 67 15.95 -16.74 -25.13
N SER A 68 16.76 -15.75 -24.77
CA SER A 68 18.07 -15.50 -25.39
C SER A 68 19.02 -16.67 -25.13
N HIS A 69 19.07 -17.14 -23.87
CA HIS A 69 19.87 -18.30 -23.48
C HIS A 69 19.47 -19.57 -24.23
N LEU A 70 18.17 -19.87 -24.33
CA LEU A 70 17.70 -21.05 -25.05
C LEU A 70 18.01 -20.97 -26.55
N HIS A 71 17.87 -19.78 -27.15
CA HIS A 71 18.18 -19.58 -28.56
C HIS A 71 19.64 -19.90 -28.89
N GLU A 72 20.56 -19.34 -28.10
CA GLU A 72 22.01 -19.59 -28.26
C GLU A 72 22.34 -21.07 -28.08
N HIS A 73 21.81 -21.70 -27.03
CA HIS A 73 22.04 -23.12 -26.77
C HIS A 73 21.53 -24.03 -27.90
N PHE A 74 20.35 -23.75 -28.46
CA PHE A 74 19.84 -24.51 -29.61
C PHE A 74 20.64 -24.26 -30.89
N LEU A 75 21.10 -23.02 -31.12
CA LEU A 75 21.95 -22.68 -32.25
C LEU A 75 23.28 -23.44 -32.19
N GLN A 76 23.95 -23.42 -31.03
CA GLN A 76 25.20 -24.15 -30.80
C GLN A 76 25.04 -25.64 -31.08
N ARG A 77 24.00 -26.28 -30.54
CA ARG A 77 23.72 -27.71 -30.80
C ARG A 77 23.47 -28.00 -32.28
N LYS A 78 22.82 -27.10 -33.00
CA LYS A 78 22.56 -27.24 -34.44
C LYS A 78 23.85 -27.13 -35.25
N LEU A 79 24.72 -26.18 -34.92
CA LEU A 79 26.01 -25.99 -35.58
C LEU A 79 26.92 -27.20 -35.37
N VAL A 80 27.03 -27.71 -34.15
CA VAL A 80 27.79 -28.94 -33.85
C VAL A 80 27.34 -30.09 -34.74
N ARG A 81 26.03 -30.34 -34.86
CA ARG A 81 25.51 -31.40 -35.73
C ARG A 81 25.78 -31.20 -37.22
N LEU A 82 25.90 -29.95 -37.67
CA LEU A 82 26.11 -29.62 -39.08
C LEU A 82 27.58 -29.71 -39.49
N TYR A 83 28.51 -29.39 -38.58
CA TYR A 83 29.92 -29.21 -38.90
C TYR A 83 30.85 -30.27 -38.27
N GLU A 84 30.44 -31.00 -37.23
CA GLU A 84 31.23 -32.11 -36.65
C GLU A 84 30.90 -33.48 -37.27
N ARG A 85 30.46 -33.53 -38.53
CA ARG A 85 30.15 -34.79 -39.23
C ARG A 85 31.31 -35.29 -40.08
#